data_AF-A0A4V1KR08-F1
#
_entry.id   AF-A0A4V1KR08-F1
#
_cell.length_a   1.000
_cell.length_b   1.000
_cell.length_c   1.000
_cell.angle_alpha   90.00
_cell.angle_beta   90.00
_cell.angle_gamma   90.00
#
_symmetry.space_group_name_H-M   'P 1'
#
loop_
_entity.id
_entity.type
_entity.pdbx_description
1 polymer ?
#
loop_
_entity_poly.entity_id
_entity_poly.type
_entity_poly.pdbx_seq_one_letter_code
_entity_poly.pdbx_strand_id
1 'polypeptide(L)' 'MLNSIIMQIPHGTPNPDNNNPVDFTNPFDLLVFLILPIVLVVFYIIWRRKRNNRK' A
#
# COMPACT_ATOMS: atom_id res chain seq x y z
N MET A 1 11.72 -26.53 -24.19
CA MET A 1 10.60 -25.61 -24.46
C MET A 1 10.08 -24.87 -23.22
N LEU A 2 10.59 -25.12 -22.01
CA LEU A 2 10.22 -24.38 -20.79
C LEU A 2 10.95 -23.02 -20.62
N ASN A 3 12.18 -22.92 -21.14
CA ASN A 3 13.05 -21.75 -20.93
C ASN A 3 12.53 -20.42 -21.48
N SER A 4 11.65 -20.45 -22.48
CA SER A 4 11.17 -19.23 -23.14
C SER A 4 10.15 -18.45 -22.31
N ILE A 5 9.42 -19.11 -21.40
CA ILE A 5 8.36 -18.49 -20.58
C ILE A 5 8.98 -17.68 -19.44
N ILE A 6 10.02 -18.21 -18.79
CA ILE A 6 10.68 -17.56 -17.64
C ILE A 6 11.41 -16.28 -18.07
N MET A 7 11.92 -16.25 -19.30
CA MET A 7 12.67 -15.11 -19.84
C MET A 7 11.78 -13.91 -20.26
N GLN A 8 10.46 -14.09 -20.32
CA GLN A 8 9.50 -13.01 -20.58
C GLN A 8 9.02 -12.29 -19.31
N ILE A 9 9.38 -12.79 -18.12
CA ILE A 9 8.92 -12.21 -16.87
C ILE A 9 9.80 -10.98 -16.55
N PRO A 10 9.22 -9.78 -16.43
CA PRO A 10 10.00 -8.59 -16.09
C PRO A 10 10.64 -8.75 -14.71
N HIS A 11 11.97 -8.64 -14.66
CA HIS A 11 12.73 -8.69 -13.42
C HIS A 11 12.58 -7.39 -12.63
N GLY A 12 12.37 -7.49 -11.32
CA GLY A 12 12.27 -6.35 -10.41
C GLY A 12 10.85 -5.82 -10.19
N THR A 13 9.86 -6.36 -10.89
CA THR A 13 8.44 -6.13 -10.59
C THR A 13 7.81 -7.36 -9.94
N PRO A 14 6.77 -7.18 -9.12
CA PRO A 14 5.98 -8.29 -8.60
C PRO A 14 5.47 -9.18 -9.74
N ASN A 15 5.80 -10.48 -9.72
CA ASN A 15 5.27 -11.43 -10.69
C ASN A 15 3.79 -11.70 -10.37
N PRO A 16 2.90 -11.87 -11.34
CA PRO A 16 1.45 -12.00 -11.07
C PRO A 16 1.05 -13.20 -10.19
N ASP A 17 1.93 -14.19 -10.02
CA ASP A 17 1.78 -15.32 -9.11
C ASP A 17 2.17 -15.00 -7.66
N ASN A 18 2.76 -13.85 -7.38
CA ASN A 18 3.28 -13.48 -6.07
C ASN A 18 2.23 -12.89 -5.12
N ASN A 19 1.30 -13.72 -4.68
CA ASN A 19 0.23 -13.34 -3.74
C ASN A 19 0.65 -13.34 -2.25
N ASN A 20 1.92 -13.06 -1.97
CA ASN A 20 2.41 -13.06 -0.59
C ASN A 20 1.63 -12.03 0.24
N PRO A 21 1.32 -12.35 1.52
CA PRO A 21 0.68 -11.38 2.39
C PRO A 21 1.57 -10.15 2.60
N VAL A 22 0.94 -9.02 2.93
CA VAL A 22 1.66 -7.80 3.34
C VAL A 22 2.56 -8.12 4.53
N ASP A 23 3.84 -7.74 4.46
CA ASP A 23 4.80 -7.98 5.54
C ASP A 23 4.82 -6.80 6.51
N PHE A 24 4.10 -6.92 7.62
CA PHE A 24 4.07 -5.87 8.66
C PHE A 24 5.37 -5.75 9.46
N THR A 25 6.37 -6.61 9.23
CA THR A 25 7.74 -6.44 9.76
C THR A 25 8.55 -5.47 8.90
N ASN A 26 8.21 -5.34 7.62
CA ASN A 26 8.84 -4.37 6.73
C ASN A 26 8.29 -2.96 7.05
N PRO A 27 9.18 -1.98 7.30
CA PRO A 27 8.73 -0.64 7.67
C PRO A 27 7.96 0.06 6.56
N PHE A 28 8.26 -0.19 5.28
CA PHE A 28 7.56 0.40 4.15
C PHE A 28 6.12 -0.15 4.06
N ASP A 29 5.96 -1.46 4.10
CA ASP A 29 4.66 -2.13 4.02
C ASP A 29 3.76 -1.69 5.18
N LEU A 30 4.29 -1.66 6.40
CA LEU A 30 3.58 -1.18 7.58
C LEU A 30 3.12 0.28 7.41
N LEU A 31 4.01 1.16 6.92
CA LEU A 31 3.70 2.58 6.75
C LEU A 31 2.61 2.80 5.68
N VAL A 32 2.75 2.17 4.52
CA VAL A 32 1.87 2.43 3.36
C VAL A 32 0.52 1.74 3.53
N PHE A 33 0.51 0.47 3.94
CA PHE A 33 -0.72 -0.33 3.94
C PHE A 33 -1.53 -0.21 5.24
N LEU A 34 -0.90 0.16 6.36
CA LEU A 34 -1.60 0.30 7.64
C LEU A 34 -1.64 1.74 8.16
N ILE A 35 -0.49 2.41 8.28
CA ILE A 35 -0.42 3.70 8.98
C ILE A 35 -1.02 4.84 8.13
N LEU A 36 -0.67 4.92 6.85
CA LEU A 36 -1.15 5.96 5.94
C LEU A 36 -2.68 6.05 5.85
N PRO A 37 -3.45 4.96 5.66
CA PRO A 37 -4.92 5.05 5.64
C PRO A 37 -5.51 5.52 6.97
N ILE A 38 -4.93 5.11 8.11
CA ILE A 38 -5.37 5.58 9.43
C ILE A 38 -5.15 7.09 9.56
N VAL A 39 -3.96 7.58 9.17
CA VAL A 39 -3.63 9.02 9.21
C VAL A 39 -4.57 9.83 8.31
N LEU A 40 -4.87 9.35 7.10
CA LEU A 40 -5.82 10.02 6.20
C LEU A 40 -7.21 10.16 6.82
N VAL A 41 -7.73 9.10 7.46
CA VAL A 41 -9.03 9.12 8.14
C VAL A 41 -9.02 10.11 9.32
N VAL A 42 -7.99 10.08 10.15
CA VAL A 42 -7.84 10.99 11.29
C VAL A 42 -7.80 12.44 10.83
N PHE A 43 -6.96 12.76 9.84
CA PHE A 43 -6.86 14.10 9.28
C PHE A 43 -8.17 14.57 8.62
N TYR A 44 -8.86 13.68 7.91
CA TYR A 44 -10.18 14.01 7.35
C TYR A 44 -11.19 14.40 8.45
N ILE A 45 -11.24 13.63 9.55
CA ILE A 45 -12.14 13.92 10.68
C ILE A 45 -11.79 15.27 11.33
N ILE A 46 -10.51 15.53 11.59
CA ILE A 46 -10.05 16.81 12.16
C ILE A 46 -10.41 17.97 11.24
N TRP A 47 -10.12 17.85 9.94
CA TRP A 47 -10.45 18.87 8.95
C TRP A 47 -11.96 19.15 8.90
N ARG A 48 -12.78 18.09 8.87
CA ARG A 48 -14.24 18.20 8.84
C ARG A 48 -14.78 18.90 10.07
N ARG A 49 -14.28 18.57 11.26
CA ARG A 49 -14.69 19.22 12.53
C ARG A 49 -14.30 20.71 12.55
N LYS A 50 -13.10 21.05 12.11
CA LYS A 50 -12.63 22.45 12.06
C LYS A 50 -13.46 23.32 11.13
N ARG A 51 -14.00 22.77 10.04
CA ARG A 51 -14.87 23.51 9.12
C ARG A 51 -16.24 23.84 9.71
N ASN A 52 -16.75 23.00 10.62
CA ASN A 52 -18.04 23.23 11.26
C ASN A 52 -17.96 24.28 12.39
N ASN A 53 -16.80 24.43 13.04
CA ASN A 53 -16.59 25.45 14.09
C ASN A 53 -16.24 26.86 13.54
N ARG A 54 -16.21 27.03 12.21
CA ARG A 54 -15.97 28.32 11.54
C ARG A 54 -17.24 28.93 10.93
N LYS A 55 -18.39 28.32 11.18
CA LYS A 55 -19.71 28.92 11.00
C LYS A 55 -20.24 29.32 12.37
#